data_AF-M0AF97-F1
#
_entry.id   AF-M0AF97-F1
#
_cell.length_a   1.000
_cell.length_b   1.000
_cell.length_c   1.000
_cell.angle_alpha   90.00
_cell.angle_beta   90.00
_cell.angle_gamma   90.00
#
_symmetry.space_group_name_H-M   'P 1'
#
loop_
_entity.id
_entity.type
_entity.pdbx_description
1 polymer ?
#
loop_
_entity_poly.entity_id
_entity_poly.type
_entity_poly.pdbx_seq_one_letter_code
_entity_poly.pdbx_strand_id
1 'polypeptide(L)'
;MAIPHWLCSENHAAHEPPIAERSLETNELETVTDALAVLSNTIRLEILTVLYNRSEPISYTTLRESASIEDKGKFNYHLRRLDGFGLLYSDNGTYSLSQRGETLIRDIIEAQALRD
;
A
#
# COMPACT_ATOMS: atom_id res chain seq x y z
N MET A 1 -11.16 -22.43 -42.03
CA MET A 1 -10.46 -21.96 -40.82
C MET A 1 -10.85 -20.51 -40.60
N ALA A 2 -11.44 -20.19 -39.43
CA ALA A 2 -11.83 -18.83 -39.11
C ALA A 2 -10.62 -18.08 -38.55
N ILE A 3 -10.31 -16.91 -39.12
CA ILE A 3 -9.33 -15.98 -38.58
C ILE A 3 -9.98 -15.32 -37.36
N PRO A 4 -9.31 -15.27 -36.19
CA PRO A 4 -9.89 -14.64 -35.01
C PRO A 4 -10.16 -13.15 -35.24
N HIS A 5 -11.35 -12.70 -34.84
CA HIS A 5 -11.86 -11.35 -35.07
C HIS A 5 -11.08 -10.22 -34.37
N TRP A 6 -10.10 -10.54 -33.52
CA TRP A 6 -9.25 -9.54 -32.85
C TRP A 6 -8.09 -9.04 -33.72
N LEU A 7 -7.91 -9.60 -34.92
CA LEU A 7 -6.87 -9.16 -35.85
C LEU A 7 -7.29 -8.00 -36.77
N CYS A 8 -8.56 -7.57 -36.74
CA CYS A 8 -9.08 -6.45 -37.51
C CYS A 8 -9.83 -5.48 -36.61
N SER A 9 -9.19 -4.36 -36.26
CA SER A 9 -9.87 -3.06 -36.29
C SER A 9 -8.83 -1.93 -36.28
N GLU A 10 -8.50 -1.44 -37.48
CA GLU A 10 -8.02 -0.07 -37.63
C GLU A 10 -9.24 0.84 -37.84
N ASN A 11 -9.35 1.84 -36.97
CA ASN A 11 -10.02 3.15 -37.09
C ASN A 11 -11.10 3.37 -38.16
N HIS A 12 -12.30 3.83 -37.75
CA HIS A 12 -12.76 5.21 -38.03
C HIS A 12 -14.14 5.58 -37.42
N ALA A 13 -14.12 6.77 -36.80
CA ALA A 13 -15.17 7.82 -36.71
C ALA A 13 -16.35 7.70 -35.72
N ALA A 14 -16.37 8.69 -34.81
CA ALA A 14 -17.48 9.27 -34.03
C ALA A 14 -17.98 8.53 -32.77
N HIS A 15 -17.40 8.82 -31.60
CA HIS A 15 -18.08 9.28 -30.36
C HIS A 15 -17.14 9.26 -29.14
N GLU A 16 -17.35 10.24 -28.25
CA GLU A 16 -16.69 10.50 -26.96
C GLU A 16 -15.21 10.94 -27.02
N PRO A 17 -14.80 11.94 -26.19
CA PRO A 17 -13.36 12.15 -25.98
C PRO A 17 -12.81 10.80 -25.52
N PRO A 18 -11.65 10.35 -26.04
CA PRO A 18 -11.04 9.15 -25.52
C PRO A 18 -10.89 9.38 -24.02
N ILE A 19 -11.55 8.56 -23.20
CA ILE A 19 -11.08 8.32 -21.84
C ILE A 19 -9.67 7.83 -22.09
N ALA A 20 -8.71 8.74 -22.05
CA ALA A 20 -7.33 8.44 -22.34
C ALA A 20 -6.96 7.40 -21.28
N GLU A 21 -6.94 6.13 -21.69
CA GLU A 21 -6.52 5.03 -20.84
C GLU A 21 -5.12 5.42 -20.40
N ARG A 22 -5.03 5.91 -19.16
CA ARG A 22 -3.78 6.37 -18.59
C ARG A 22 -2.91 5.13 -18.45
N SER A 23 -2.12 4.86 -19.48
CA SER A 23 -1.09 3.83 -19.44
C SER A 23 -0.03 4.32 -18.47
N LEU A 24 0.13 3.59 -17.37
CA LEU A 24 1.21 3.86 -16.43
C LEU A 24 2.54 3.74 -17.17
N GLU A 25 3.38 4.77 -17.08
CA GLU A 25 4.75 4.68 -17.59
C GLU A 25 5.55 3.68 -16.75
N THR A 26 6.64 3.12 -17.32
CA THR A 26 7.46 2.10 -16.64
C THR A 26 8.02 2.59 -15.30
N ASN A 27 8.39 3.87 -15.20
CA ASN A 27 8.86 4.50 -13.95
C ASN A 27 7.79 4.53 -12.84
N GLU A 28 6.51 4.73 -13.20
CA GLU A 28 5.40 4.70 -12.27
C GLU A 28 5.15 3.27 -11.80
N LEU A 29 5.26 2.29 -12.70
CA LEU A 29 5.11 0.88 -12.35
C LEU A 29 6.25 0.40 -11.44
N GLU A 30 7.48 0.86 -11.65
CA GLU A 30 8.61 0.62 -10.74
C GLU A 30 8.32 1.21 -9.35
N THR A 31 7.82 2.45 -9.29
CA THR A 31 7.43 3.10 -8.03
C THR A 31 6.33 2.32 -7.30
N VAL A 32 5.32 1.85 -8.03
CA VAL A 32 4.26 0.99 -7.48
C VAL A 32 4.83 -0.33 -6.99
N THR A 33 5.73 -0.95 -7.74
CA THR A 33 6.38 -2.21 -7.38
C THR A 33 7.19 -2.06 -6.11
N ASP A 34 7.94 -0.98 -5.95
CA ASP A 34 8.70 -0.70 -4.73
C ASP A 34 7.79 -0.52 -3.51
N ALA A 35 6.69 0.21 -3.69
CA ALA A 35 5.67 0.36 -2.64
C ALA A 35 5.06 -1.00 -2.27
N LEU A 36 4.71 -1.83 -3.26
CA LEU A 36 4.19 -3.17 -3.04
C LEU A 36 5.22 -4.08 -2.36
N ALA A 37 6.50 -3.99 -2.70
CA ALA A 37 7.57 -4.75 -2.06
C ALA A 37 7.74 -4.38 -0.58
N VAL A 38 7.48 -3.12 -0.22
CA VAL A 38 7.35 -2.72 1.18
C VAL A 38 6.10 -3.34 1.79
N LEU A 39 4.95 -3.26 1.15
CA LEU A 39 3.70 -3.73 1.76
C LEU A 39 3.57 -5.25 1.84
N SER A 40 4.23 -6.02 0.97
CA SER A 40 4.09 -7.48 0.85
C SER A 40 4.73 -8.27 1.99
N ASN A 41 4.99 -7.64 3.13
CA ASN A 41 5.59 -8.26 4.30
C ASN A 41 4.62 -8.22 5.47
N THR A 42 4.28 -9.39 5.99
CA THR A 42 3.26 -9.59 7.02
C THR A 42 3.48 -8.74 8.25
N ILE A 43 4.73 -8.64 8.71
CA ILE A 43 5.11 -7.81 9.86
C ILE A 43 4.77 -6.33 9.62
N ARG A 44 5.05 -5.82 8.43
CA ARG A 44 4.79 -4.41 8.10
C ARG A 44 3.30 -4.14 8.01
N LEU A 45 2.52 -5.06 7.43
CA LEU A 45 1.07 -4.97 7.44
C LEU A 45 0.51 -5.04 8.86
N GLU A 46 1.03 -5.92 9.70
CA GLU A 46 0.63 -6.02 11.11
C GLU A 46 0.86 -4.70 11.86
N ILE A 47 2.03 -4.09 11.71
CA ILE A 47 2.33 -2.77 12.29
C ILE A 47 1.32 -1.71 11.80
N LEU A 48 1.06 -1.66 10.49
CA LEU A 48 0.13 -0.69 9.90
C LEU A 48 -1.31 -0.93 10.40
N THR A 49 -1.75 -2.18 10.50
CA THR A 49 -3.08 -2.55 11.02
C THR A 49 -3.22 -2.24 12.50
N VAL A 50 -2.19 -2.48 13.32
CA VAL A 50 -2.20 -2.09 14.74
C VAL A 50 -2.39 -0.58 14.87
N LEU A 51 -1.63 0.20 14.10
CA LEU A 51 -1.74 1.67 14.13
C LEU A 51 -3.08 2.18 13.58
N TYR A 52 -3.62 1.54 12.54
CA TYR A 52 -4.93 1.89 11.98
C TYR A 52 -6.07 1.75 13.00
N ASN A 53 -5.97 0.77 13.89
CA ASN A 53 -6.94 0.52 14.95
C ASN A 53 -6.74 1.43 16.20
N ARG A 54 -5.90 2.46 16.10
CA ARG A 54 -5.65 3.43 17.18
C ARG A 54 -6.06 4.82 16.73
N SER A 55 -6.84 5.52 17.56
CA SER A 55 -7.22 6.92 17.34
C SER A 55 -6.15 7.93 17.74
N GLU A 56 -5.16 7.50 18.53
CA GLU A 56 -4.09 8.34 19.07
C GLU A 56 -2.71 7.69 18.84
N PRO A 57 -1.63 8.48 18.73
CA PRO A 57 -0.26 7.95 18.65
C PRO A 57 0.07 7.08 19.86
N ILE A 58 0.72 5.94 19.62
CA ILE A 58 1.11 4.99 20.66
C ILE A 58 2.63 4.89 20.81
N SER A 59 3.09 4.56 22.02
CA SER A 59 4.52 4.42 22.29
C SER A 59 5.15 3.27 21.49
N TYR A 60 6.46 3.35 21.26
CA TYR A 60 7.27 2.25 20.73
C TYR A 60 6.97 0.91 21.41
N THR A 61 6.95 0.91 22.74
CA THR A 61 6.77 -0.32 23.53
C THR A 61 5.40 -0.92 23.30
N THR A 62 4.35 -0.09 23.33
CA THR A 62 2.97 -0.52 23.05
C THR A 62 2.83 -1.07 21.64
N LEU A 63 3.42 -0.41 20.64
CA LEU A 63 3.37 -0.87 19.26
C LEU A 63 4.11 -2.21 19.08
N ARG A 64 5.28 -2.36 19.70
CA ARG A 64 6.05 -3.62 19.66
C ARG A 64 5.31 -4.76 20.33
N GLU A 65 4.72 -4.53 21.50
CA GLU A 65 3.96 -5.54 22.24
C GLU A 65 2.68 -5.97 21.52
N SER A 66 2.13 -5.09 20.68
CA SER A 66 0.96 -5.38 19.85
C SER A 66 1.31 -6.12 18.55
N ALA A 67 2.58 -6.21 18.18
CA ALA A 67 3.04 -6.90 16.98
C ALA A 67 3.65 -8.27 17.34
N SER A 68 3.51 -9.25 16.46
CA SER A 68 3.92 -10.65 16.68
C SER A 68 5.44 -10.89 16.61
N ILE A 69 6.27 -9.87 16.86
CA ILE A 69 7.72 -9.92 16.68
C ILE A 69 8.43 -9.68 18.01
N GLU A 70 9.12 -10.72 18.47
CA GLU A 70 9.93 -10.64 19.68
C GLU A 70 11.25 -9.89 19.45
N ASP A 71 11.84 -10.08 18.25
CA ASP A 71 13.13 -9.52 17.86
C ASP A 71 13.06 -7.99 17.66
N LYS A 72 13.67 -7.26 18.60
CA LYS A 72 13.75 -5.80 18.61
C LYS A 72 14.47 -5.23 17.38
N GLY A 73 15.49 -5.92 16.87
CA GLY A 73 16.27 -5.48 15.72
C GLY A 73 15.45 -5.54 14.43
N LYS A 74 14.75 -6.66 14.22
CA LYS A 74 13.81 -6.83 13.11
C LYS A 74 12.69 -5.80 13.19
N PHE A 75 12.05 -5.64 14.34
CA PHE A 75 10.97 -4.66 14.50
C PHE A 75 11.42 -3.23 14.12
N ASN A 76 12.58 -2.79 14.61
CA ASN A 76 13.14 -1.47 14.25
C ASN A 76 13.48 -1.34 12.77
N TYR A 77 13.96 -2.42 12.13
CA TYR A 77 14.17 -2.43 10.69
C TYR A 77 12.86 -2.18 9.94
N HIS A 78 11.77 -2.83 10.34
CA HIS A 78 10.47 -2.66 9.70
C HIS A 78 9.89 -1.25 9.91
N LEU A 79 10.02 -0.67 11.11
CA LEU A 79 9.62 0.72 11.36
C LEU A 79 10.37 1.70 10.45
N ARG A 80 11.69 1.59 10.34
CA ARG A 80 12.49 2.46 9.46
C ARG A 80 12.12 2.33 8.00
N ARG A 81 11.77 1.12 7.53
CA ARG A 81 11.31 0.90 6.16
C ARG A 81 9.95 1.56 5.89
N LEU A 82 9.03 1.48 6.85
CA LEU A 82 7.71 2.13 6.73
C LEU A 82 7.82 3.67 6.79
N ASP A 83 8.65 4.18 7.69
CA ASP A 83 8.94 5.61 7.84
C ASP A 83 9.62 6.18 6.60
N GLY A 84 10.61 5.48 6.03
CA GLY A 84 11.27 5.88 4.79
C GLY A 84 10.35 5.94 3.56
N PHE A 85 9.18 5.29 3.62
CA PHE A 85 8.13 5.37 2.60
C PHE A 85 7.04 6.41 2.94
N GLY A 86 7.22 7.17 4.02
CA GLY A 86 6.28 8.18 4.48
C GLY A 86 4.94 7.60 4.93
N LEU A 87 4.92 6.34 5.42
CA LEU A 87 3.68 5.71 5.87
C LEU A 87 3.39 5.99 7.35
N LEU A 88 4.41 6.35 8.13
CA LEU A 88 4.28 6.62 9.55
C LEU A 88 4.51 8.10 9.84
N TYR A 89 3.93 8.56 10.94
CA TYR A 89 4.39 9.74 11.65
C TYR A 89 5.01 9.28 12.97
N SER A 90 6.16 9.86 13.33
CA SER A 90 6.79 9.60 14.62
C SER A 90 7.15 10.92 15.30
N ASP A 91 6.72 11.07 16.55
CA ASP A 91 7.10 12.19 17.41
C ASP A 91 7.38 11.69 18.82
N ASN A 92 8.53 12.10 19.38
CA ASN A 92 8.94 11.77 20.76
C ASN A 92 8.80 10.27 21.15
N GLY A 93 9.07 9.36 20.21
CA GLY A 93 8.98 7.91 20.45
C GLY A 93 7.56 7.33 20.42
N THR A 94 6.58 8.13 20.01
CA THR A 94 5.23 7.68 19.65
C THR A 94 5.09 7.54 18.14
N TYR A 95 4.16 6.70 17.72
CA TYR A 95 3.91 6.36 16.33
C TYR A 95 2.42 6.42 16.01
N SER A 96 2.09 7.00 14.86
CA SER A 96 0.78 6.94 14.22
C SER A 96 0.96 6.70 12.72
N LEU A 97 -0.15 6.44 12.02
CA LEU A 97 -0.13 6.49 10.56
C LEU A 97 -0.01 7.94 10.10
N SER A 98 0.63 8.13 8.94
CA SER A 98 0.44 9.34 8.15
C SER A 98 -0.89 9.28 7.40
N GLN A 99 -1.34 10.39 6.81
CA GLN A 99 -2.51 10.42 5.93
C GLN A 99 -2.43 9.40 4.78
N ARG A 100 -1.22 9.23 4.23
CA ARG A 100 -0.94 8.25 3.16
C ARG A 100 -1.03 6.82 3.70
N GLY A 101 -0.48 6.57 4.88
CA GLY A 101 -0.56 5.28 5.57
C GLY A 101 -2.00 4.86 5.89
N GLU A 102 -2.81 5.78 6.43
CA GLU A 102 -4.23 5.55 6.73
C GLU A 102 -5.04 5.21 5.49
N THR A 103 -4.86 6.00 4.42
CA THR A 103 -5.58 5.77 3.17
C THR A 103 -5.25 4.41 2.59
N LEU A 104 -3.96 4.07 2.54
CA LEU A 104 -3.49 2.83 1.98
C LEU A 104 -4.02 1.61 2.74
N ILE A 105 -3.93 1.60 4.07
CA ILE A 105 -4.36 0.43 4.85
C ILE A 105 -5.87 0.28 4.88
N ARG A 106 -6.63 1.39 4.86
CA ARG A 106 -8.09 1.37 4.70
C ARG A 106 -8.47 0.68 3.39
N ASP A 107 -7.89 1.12 2.27
CA ASP A 107 -8.20 0.57 0.95
C ASP A 107 -7.88 -0.94 0.87
N ILE A 108 -6.78 -1.38 1.51
CA ILE A 108 -6.43 -2.81 1.61
C ILE A 108 -7.46 -3.59 2.43
N ILE A 109 -7.87 -3.08 3.60
CA ILE A 109 -8.86 -3.74 4.46
C ILE A 109 -10.22 -3.83 3.75
N GLU A 110 -10.66 -2.75 3.10
CA GLU A 110 -11.90 -2.73 2.31
C GLU A 110 -11.83 -3.72 1.14
N ALA A 111 -10.69 -3.80 0.44
CA ALA A 111 -10.50 -4.76 -0.64
C ALA A 111 -10.48 -6.23 -0.16
N GLN A 112 -10.06 -6.51 1.08
CA GLN A 112 -10.19 -7.83 1.69
C GLN A 112 -11.64 -8.14 2.07
N ALA A 113 -12.36 -7.19 2.66
CA ALA A 113 -13.75 -7.38 3.08
C ALA A 113 -14.71 -7.66 1.92
N LEU A 114 -14.37 -7.24 0.69
CA LEU A 114 -15.11 -7.59 -0.53
C LEU A 114 -14.91 -9.04 -1.00
N ARG A 115 -13.99 -9.79 -0.40
CA ARG A 115 -13.71 -11.20 -0.75
C ARG A 115 -14.42 -12.21 0.16
N ASP A 116 -14.99 -11.76 1.27
CA ASP A 116 -15.75 -12.55 2.24
C ASP A 116 -17.27 -12.40 2.04
#